data_AF-A0AAV4V2V8-F1
#
_entry.id   AF-A0AAV4V2V8-F1
#
_cell.length_a   1.000
_cell.length_b   1.000
_cell.length_c   1.000
_cell.angle_alpha   90.00
_cell.angle_beta   90.00
_cell.angle_gamma   90.00
#
_symmetry.space_group_name_H-M   'P 1'
#
loop_
_entity.id
_entity.type
_entity.pdbx_description
1 polymer ?
#
loop_
_entity_poly.entity_id
_entity_poly.type
_entity_poly.pdbx_seq_one_letter_code
_entity_poly.pdbx_strand_id
1 'polypeptide(L)'
;MFMFSLSVGGRTPEGYPIIIFPDVGAFWSLSDEDYHKLILYLTNVPTLQDADLGFVLIIDRRNDKWSAVKTVLFKNFGLIQVVFVLRPLGFLQKAILEVSNKFFREEFKFRLVICSSVEDLHQHINVSQLTTDLGGTIPYNHEEWIQQRVAVENFTSNLQEISSSLREMTRRLQETEFPNDVQSTLSLLENQGGEYQNLKEDLRTAAMHGETLLSCIRRPTPQSIHHVKLLLQLDETEKGFDTFWSQHEKRLSQCLELRKFEQEFKELQVTLAGNLRELAEIPETGDSVSEVDTLLSALERFRSDTEEDLDKADMLQQDGEKLIAANHYAVDSIAPKCIELERIVADIRQQVAFRIEILRKSRDLQARIEKANKWCTRGVNLLAGQQIEKYSSPTFAQAALREIEYF
;
A
#
# COMPACT_ATOMS: atom_id res chain seq x y z
N MET A 1 32.55 -14.97 21.58
CA MET A 1 32.12 -14.53 22.92
C MET A 1 31.27 -15.57 23.66
N PHE A 2 30.35 -16.27 22.99
CA PHE A 2 29.43 -17.20 23.67
C PHE A 2 30.05 -18.52 24.19
N MET A 3 31.28 -18.88 23.81
CA MET A 3 31.98 -20.13 24.18
C MET A 3 32.17 -20.44 25.69
N PHE A 4 31.67 -19.59 26.59
CA PHE A 4 32.21 -19.47 27.95
C PHE A 4 31.15 -19.45 29.07
N SER A 5 29.86 -19.44 28.74
CA SER A 5 28.79 -19.30 29.74
C SER A 5 27.46 -19.84 29.22
N LEU A 6 26.60 -20.23 30.15
CA LEU A 6 25.38 -20.98 29.91
C LEU A 6 24.24 -20.33 30.69
N SER A 7 23.33 -19.65 30.00
CA SER A 7 22.03 -19.30 30.58
C SER A 7 21.03 -20.35 30.12
N VAL A 8 20.72 -21.29 31.00
CA VAL A 8 19.64 -22.25 30.80
C VAL A 8 18.56 -21.89 31.79
N GLY A 9 17.34 -21.74 31.31
CA GLY A 9 16.18 -21.17 31.99
C GLY A 9 15.66 -21.92 33.23
N GLY A 10 16.55 -22.54 34.00
CA GLY A 10 16.31 -23.01 35.34
C GLY A 10 16.24 -21.84 36.34
N ARG A 11 15.51 -22.08 37.42
CA ARG A 11 15.30 -21.13 38.51
C ARG A 11 15.59 -21.76 39.86
N THR A 12 16.01 -20.95 40.83
CA THR A 12 16.02 -21.40 42.22
C THR A 12 14.60 -21.52 42.76
N PRO A 13 14.38 -22.18 43.92
CA PRO A 13 13.07 -22.25 44.56
C PRO A 13 12.44 -20.88 44.83
N GLU A 14 13.26 -19.85 45.05
CA GLU A 14 12.84 -18.46 45.26
C GLU A 14 12.51 -17.73 43.95
N GLY A 15 12.70 -18.38 42.79
CA GLY A 15 12.35 -17.85 41.48
C GLY A 15 13.47 -17.14 40.72
N TYR A 16 14.68 -17.03 41.31
CA TYR A 16 15.81 -16.35 40.68
C TYR A 16 16.32 -17.11 39.45
N PRO A 17 16.53 -16.43 38.31
CA PRO A 17 17.17 -17.03 37.13
C PRO A 17 18.60 -17.50 37.42
N ILE A 18 18.96 -18.66 36.88
CA ILE A 18 20.29 -19.27 37.07
C ILE A 18 21.18 -19.00 35.86
N ILE A 19 22.39 -18.47 36.10
CA ILE A 19 23.47 -18.36 35.11
C ILE A 19 24.58 -19.32 35.50
N ILE A 20 24.96 -20.20 34.58
CA ILE A 20 25.95 -21.25 34.82
C ILE A 20 27.21 -20.92 34.03
N PHE A 21 28.36 -20.95 34.70
CA PHE A 21 29.68 -20.92 34.08
C PHE A 21 30.22 -22.34 34.10
N PRO A 22 30.04 -23.11 33.00
CA PRO A 22 30.45 -24.51 32.97
C PRO A 22 31.97 -24.62 32.99
N ASP A 23 32.47 -25.81 33.32
CA ASP A 23 33.88 -26.17 33.33
C ASP A 23 34.41 -26.42 31.90
N VAL A 24 34.06 -25.53 30.98
CA VAL A 24 34.35 -25.64 29.54
C VAL A 24 34.89 -24.30 29.04
N GLY A 25 35.99 -24.36 28.29
CA GLY A 25 36.62 -23.21 27.64
C GLY A 25 37.71 -22.52 28.47
N ALA A 26 38.63 -21.85 27.79
CA ALA A 26 39.66 -21.01 28.40
C ALA A 26 39.07 -19.69 28.93
N PHE A 27 38.15 -19.76 29.90
CA PHE A 27 37.45 -18.58 30.43
C PHE A 27 38.42 -17.48 30.93
N TRP A 28 39.57 -17.91 31.43
CA TRP A 28 40.69 -17.08 31.87
C TRP A 28 41.33 -16.25 30.74
N SER A 29 41.09 -16.58 29.47
CA SER A 29 41.61 -15.85 28.31
C SER A 29 40.66 -14.76 27.78
N LEU A 30 39.48 -14.57 28.37
CA LEU A 30 38.56 -13.50 27.99
C LEU A 30 39.10 -12.14 28.45
N SER A 31 39.10 -11.17 27.53
CA SER A 31 39.36 -9.76 27.86
C SER A 31 38.27 -9.23 28.80
N ASP A 32 38.57 -8.16 29.55
CA ASP A 32 37.57 -7.53 30.43
C ASP A 32 36.39 -6.95 29.65
N GLU A 33 36.65 -6.42 28.45
CA GLU A 33 35.61 -5.90 27.55
C GLU A 33 34.69 -7.02 27.04
N ASP A 34 35.27 -8.12 26.56
CA ASP A 34 34.49 -9.24 26.04
C ASP A 34 33.64 -9.90 27.12
N TYR A 35 34.22 -9.99 28.30
CA TYR A 35 33.55 -10.50 29.46
C TYR A 35 32.38 -9.59 29.88
N HIS A 36 32.57 -8.27 29.89
CA HIS A 36 31.49 -7.33 30.19
C HIS A 36 30.32 -7.47 29.20
N LYS A 37 30.63 -7.53 27.90
CA LYS A 37 29.62 -7.75 26.84
C LYS A 37 28.87 -9.08 27.02
N LEU A 38 29.59 -10.15 27.38
CA LEU A 38 28.96 -11.46 27.63
C LEU A 38 27.97 -11.38 28.79
N ILE A 39 28.34 -10.76 29.91
CA ILE A 39 27.44 -10.69 31.06
C ILE A 39 26.27 -9.75 30.79
N LEU A 40 26.51 -8.61 30.17
CA LEU A 40 25.44 -7.70 29.74
C LEU A 40 24.44 -8.44 28.85
N TYR A 41 24.93 -9.26 27.94
CA TYR A 41 24.07 -10.11 27.12
C TYR A 41 23.27 -11.10 27.98
N LEU A 42 23.93 -11.96 28.78
CA LEU A 42 23.26 -13.03 29.53
C LEU A 42 22.22 -12.51 30.52
N THR A 43 22.44 -11.32 31.07
CA THR A 43 21.50 -10.67 31.99
C THR A 43 20.31 -10.02 31.29
N ASN A 44 20.42 -9.72 29.98
CA ASN A 44 19.31 -9.25 29.14
C ASN A 44 18.57 -10.39 28.42
N VAL A 45 19.03 -11.64 28.55
CA VAL A 45 18.39 -12.82 27.94
C VAL A 45 17.06 -13.19 28.63
N PRO A 46 16.92 -13.13 29.97
CA PRO A 46 15.63 -13.27 30.64
C PRO A 46 14.71 -12.05 30.41
N THR A 47 13.43 -12.18 30.78
CA THR A 47 12.50 -11.06 30.70
C THR A 47 12.88 -9.96 31.70
N LEU A 48 12.46 -8.71 31.47
CA LEU A 48 12.72 -7.60 32.40
C LEU A 48 12.24 -7.92 33.83
N GLN A 49 11.07 -8.54 33.95
CA GLN A 49 10.53 -8.99 35.24
C GLN A 49 11.43 -9.99 35.96
N ASP A 50 12.11 -10.86 35.20
CA ASP A 50 13.04 -11.84 35.74
C ASP A 50 14.39 -11.21 36.13
N ALA A 51 14.84 -10.22 35.36
CA ALA A 51 16.09 -9.51 35.62
C ALA A 51 16.02 -8.66 36.90
N ASP A 52 14.87 -8.07 37.20
CA ASP A 52 14.64 -7.25 38.40
C ASP A 52 14.73 -8.05 39.72
N LEU A 53 14.45 -9.35 39.68
CA LEU A 53 14.61 -10.25 40.83
C LEU A 53 16.08 -10.46 41.21
N GLY A 54 16.98 -10.29 40.24
CA GLY A 54 18.38 -10.62 40.36
C GLY A 54 18.69 -12.10 40.07
N PHE A 55 19.97 -12.40 39.96
CA PHE A 55 20.49 -13.65 39.38
C PHE A 55 21.18 -14.52 40.42
N VAL A 56 21.20 -15.82 40.15
CA VAL A 56 22.02 -16.79 40.86
C VAL A 56 23.08 -17.34 39.91
N LEU A 57 24.34 -17.30 40.32
CA LEU A 57 25.44 -17.82 39.52
C LEU A 57 25.86 -19.19 40.03
N ILE A 58 26.10 -20.12 39.11
CA ILE A 58 26.77 -21.40 39.40
C ILE A 58 28.09 -21.40 38.65
N ILE A 59 29.19 -21.42 39.38
CA ILE A 59 30.54 -21.48 38.82
C ILE A 59 31.04 -22.91 38.97
N ASP A 60 31.06 -23.66 37.87
CA ASP A 60 31.61 -25.01 37.83
C ASP A 60 33.08 -24.96 37.41
N ARG A 61 33.99 -25.24 38.34
CA ARG A 61 35.44 -25.26 38.11
C ARG A 61 36.09 -26.50 38.72
N ARG A 62 35.36 -27.62 38.73
CA ARG A 62 35.82 -28.89 39.34
C ARG A 62 37.17 -29.36 38.78
N ASN A 63 37.44 -29.11 37.49
CA ASN A 63 38.68 -29.49 36.82
C ASN A 63 39.67 -28.33 36.58
N ASP A 64 39.45 -27.16 37.18
CA ASP A 64 40.30 -25.96 37.00
C ASP A 64 41.05 -25.56 38.29
N LYS A 65 41.59 -24.34 38.38
CA LYS A 65 42.28 -23.79 39.55
C LYS A 65 41.42 -22.75 40.26
N TRP A 66 41.69 -22.54 41.55
CA TRP A 66 41.03 -21.49 42.33
C TRP A 66 41.20 -20.08 41.73
N SER A 67 42.31 -19.82 41.02
CA SER A 67 42.51 -18.57 40.29
C SER A 67 41.46 -18.32 39.20
N ALA A 68 40.95 -19.36 38.55
CA ALA A 68 39.90 -19.24 37.54
C ALA A 68 38.54 -18.87 38.16
N VAL A 69 38.22 -19.42 39.34
CA VAL A 69 37.05 -19.02 40.13
C VAL A 69 37.13 -17.54 40.48
N LYS A 70 38.30 -17.07 40.95
CA LYS A 70 38.55 -15.65 41.26
C LYS A 70 38.30 -14.75 40.06
N THR A 71 38.75 -15.13 38.87
CA THR A 71 38.53 -14.34 37.64
C THR A 71 37.05 -14.12 37.33
N VAL A 72 36.17 -15.05 37.71
CA VAL A 72 34.71 -14.89 37.58
C VAL A 72 34.12 -14.07 38.73
N LEU A 73 34.58 -14.29 39.97
CA LEU A 73 34.05 -13.63 41.17
C LEU A 73 34.41 -12.14 41.30
N PHE A 74 35.64 -11.75 40.92
CA PHE A 74 36.14 -10.38 41.10
C PHE A 74 35.65 -9.39 40.04
N LYS A 75 35.02 -9.89 38.99
CA LYS A 75 34.39 -9.04 38.00
C LYS A 75 32.99 -8.74 38.54
N ASN A 76 32.69 -7.47 38.83
CA ASN A 76 31.44 -7.05 39.45
C ASN A 76 30.28 -7.11 38.44
N PHE A 77 29.15 -7.71 38.82
CA PHE A 77 27.90 -7.68 38.04
C PHE A 77 26.82 -6.93 38.78
N GLY A 78 25.71 -6.68 38.08
CA GLY A 78 24.46 -6.16 38.66
C GLY A 78 23.87 -7.07 39.74
N LEU A 79 22.55 -7.05 39.91
CA LEU A 79 21.81 -7.71 41.00
C LEU A 79 22.07 -9.23 41.09
N ILE A 80 23.19 -9.67 41.67
CA ILE A 80 23.46 -11.06 42.01
C ILE A 80 23.03 -11.29 43.44
N GLN A 81 22.20 -12.30 43.65
CA GLN A 81 21.73 -12.68 44.98
C GLN A 81 22.70 -13.69 45.62
N VAL A 82 23.00 -14.76 44.88
CA VAL A 82 23.80 -15.89 45.37
C VAL A 82 24.76 -16.39 44.31
N VAL A 83 25.98 -16.77 44.72
CA VAL A 83 26.95 -17.46 43.88
C VAL A 83 27.28 -18.82 44.50
N PHE A 84 26.99 -19.89 43.77
CA PHE A 84 27.41 -21.25 44.09
C PHE A 84 28.70 -21.58 43.36
N VAL A 85 29.72 -22.05 44.08
CA VAL A 85 30.99 -22.49 43.49
C VAL A 85 31.15 -23.98 43.72
N LEU A 86 31.19 -24.76 42.64
CA LEU A 86 31.63 -26.15 42.70
C LEU A 86 33.16 -26.17 42.70
N ARG A 87 33.73 -26.56 43.84
CA ARG A 87 35.16 -26.38 44.09
C ARG A 87 36.06 -27.21 43.17
N PRO A 88 37.23 -26.68 42.78
CA PRO A 88 38.31 -27.44 42.16
C PRO A 88 38.79 -28.65 42.98
N LEU A 89 39.16 -29.73 42.29
CA LEU A 89 39.82 -30.89 42.91
C LEU A 89 41.13 -30.48 43.60
N GLY A 90 41.35 -30.97 44.84
CA GLY A 90 42.56 -30.69 45.62
C GLY A 90 42.57 -29.39 46.43
N PHE A 91 41.47 -28.63 46.45
CA PHE A 91 41.36 -27.43 47.29
C PHE A 91 41.17 -27.78 48.78
N LEU A 92 42.16 -27.45 49.61
CA LEU A 92 42.22 -27.80 51.04
C LEU A 92 41.20 -27.02 51.90
N GLN A 93 40.62 -27.65 52.92
CA GLN A 93 39.69 -27.01 53.85
C GLN A 93 40.25 -25.76 54.57
N LYS A 94 41.57 -25.69 54.80
CA LYS A 94 42.22 -24.49 55.37
C LYS A 94 42.18 -23.29 54.41
N ALA A 95 42.32 -23.52 53.11
CA ALA A 95 42.21 -22.47 52.09
C ALA A 95 40.75 -21.96 51.97
N ILE A 96 39.76 -22.83 52.22
CA ILE A 96 38.34 -22.45 52.31
C ILE A 96 38.10 -21.47 53.46
N LEU A 97 38.69 -21.73 54.64
CA LEU A 97 38.53 -20.85 55.80
C LEU A 97 39.22 -19.49 55.61
N GLU A 98 40.40 -19.46 54.98
CA GLU A 98 41.10 -18.20 54.62
C GLU A 98 40.35 -17.40 53.56
N VAL A 99 39.82 -18.08 52.54
CA VAL A 99 38.96 -17.47 51.52
C VAL A 99 37.68 -16.97 52.15
N SER A 100 36.97 -17.77 52.93
CA SER A 100 35.76 -17.35 53.65
C SER A 100 36.07 -16.12 54.51
N ASN A 101 37.15 -16.13 55.30
CA ASN A 101 37.48 -15.00 56.18
C ASN A 101 37.93 -13.72 55.44
N LYS A 102 38.51 -13.82 54.23
CA LYS A 102 38.85 -12.66 53.39
C LYS A 102 37.67 -12.13 52.59
N PHE A 103 36.80 -13.01 52.08
CA PHE A 103 35.66 -12.66 51.24
C PHE A 103 34.41 -12.23 52.03
N PHE A 104 34.28 -12.64 53.30
CA PHE A 104 33.25 -12.13 54.22
C PHE A 104 33.54 -10.71 54.75
N ARG A 105 34.73 -10.14 54.48
CA ARG A 105 35.01 -8.72 54.73
C ARG A 105 34.47 -7.88 53.57
N GLU A 106 33.21 -7.45 53.67
CA GLU A 106 32.57 -6.28 53.02
C GLU A 106 32.74 -6.02 51.50
N GLU A 107 33.50 -6.80 50.73
CA GLU A 107 33.84 -6.49 49.32
C GLU A 107 32.76 -6.92 48.29
N PHE A 108 31.86 -7.86 48.64
CA PHE A 108 30.86 -8.40 47.71
C PHE A 108 29.43 -8.19 48.22
N LYS A 109 28.53 -7.77 47.33
CA LYS A 109 27.11 -7.52 47.61
C LYS A 109 26.22 -8.78 47.53
N PHE A 110 26.80 -9.96 47.38
CA PHE A 110 26.10 -11.22 47.16
C PHE A 110 26.52 -12.31 48.17
N ARG A 111 25.67 -13.32 48.36
CA ARG A 111 25.97 -14.48 49.22
C ARG A 111 26.81 -15.52 48.45
N LEU A 112 27.96 -15.93 48.99
CA LEU A 112 28.81 -16.98 48.41
C LEU A 112 28.58 -18.32 49.12
N VAL A 113 28.36 -19.40 48.35
CA VAL A 113 28.21 -20.78 48.84
C VAL A 113 29.20 -21.68 48.11
N ILE A 114 30.05 -22.40 48.84
CA ILE A 114 31.03 -23.34 48.27
C ILE A 114 30.50 -24.76 48.44
N CYS A 115 30.26 -25.43 47.32
CA CYS A 115 29.76 -26.81 47.26
C CYS A 115 30.94 -27.78 47.15
N SER A 116 30.97 -28.80 48.00
CA SER A 116 32.04 -29.81 48.01
C SER A 116 31.84 -30.88 46.96
N SER A 117 30.59 -31.09 46.53
CA SER A 117 30.18 -31.96 45.44
C SER A 117 28.91 -31.42 44.75
N VAL A 118 28.44 -32.12 43.71
CA VAL A 118 27.21 -31.77 42.99
C VAL A 118 25.97 -32.03 43.86
N GLU A 119 26.03 -33.04 44.74
CA GLU A 119 24.95 -33.37 45.68
C GLU A 119 24.72 -32.24 46.70
N ASP A 120 25.78 -31.52 47.10
CA ASP A 120 25.66 -30.32 47.94
C ASP A 120 24.90 -29.18 47.21
N LEU A 121 25.08 -29.06 45.89
CA LEU A 121 24.35 -28.09 45.07
C LEU A 121 22.86 -28.45 44.98
N HIS A 122 22.53 -29.75 44.89
CA HIS A 122 21.15 -30.25 44.82
C HIS A 122 20.33 -29.97 46.09
N GLN A 123 20.97 -29.73 47.23
CA GLN A 123 20.30 -29.30 48.47
C GLN A 123 19.75 -27.87 48.36
N HIS A 124 20.28 -27.06 47.43
CA HIS A 124 19.92 -25.65 47.27
C HIS A 124 19.09 -25.40 46.00
N ILE A 125 19.33 -26.18 44.94
CA ILE A 125 18.67 -26.02 43.65
C ILE A 125 18.04 -27.34 43.23
N ASN A 126 16.77 -27.29 42.83
CA ASN A 126 16.05 -28.47 42.37
C ASN A 126 16.72 -29.07 41.12
N VAL A 127 16.93 -30.38 41.12
CA VAL A 127 17.57 -31.16 40.03
C VAL A 127 16.89 -30.92 38.68
N SER A 128 15.59 -30.65 38.66
CA SER A 128 14.84 -30.33 37.44
C SER A 128 15.20 -28.99 36.79
N GLN A 129 15.90 -28.12 37.53
CA GLN A 129 16.32 -26.78 37.13
C GLN A 129 17.81 -26.72 36.74
N LEU A 130 18.51 -27.86 36.78
CA LEU A 130 19.94 -27.96 36.47
C LEU A 130 20.18 -28.71 35.15
N THR A 131 21.31 -28.43 34.51
CA THR A 131 21.75 -29.17 33.33
C THR A 131 22.26 -30.56 33.68
N THR A 132 22.26 -31.46 32.70
CA THR A 132 22.78 -32.84 32.84
C THR A 132 24.23 -32.89 33.34
N ASP A 133 25.07 -31.91 33.00
CA ASP A 133 26.48 -31.83 33.44
C ASP A 133 26.63 -31.56 34.96
N LEU A 134 25.57 -31.02 35.56
CA LEU A 134 25.42 -30.77 37.00
C LEU A 134 24.49 -31.81 37.65
N GLY A 135 24.29 -32.97 37.01
CA GLY A 135 23.42 -34.02 37.51
C GLY A 135 21.92 -33.70 37.44
N GLY A 136 21.53 -32.68 36.68
CA GLY A 136 20.15 -32.25 36.49
C GLY A 136 19.42 -32.94 35.34
N THR A 137 18.18 -32.52 35.07
CA THR A 137 17.33 -33.10 34.00
C THR A 137 17.23 -32.25 32.74
N ILE A 138 17.86 -31.07 32.70
CA ILE A 138 17.80 -30.19 31.53
C ILE A 138 18.90 -30.61 30.53
N PRO A 139 18.54 -31.11 29.34
CA PRO A 139 19.54 -31.37 28.31
C PRO A 139 20.13 -30.04 27.84
N TYR A 140 21.45 -29.99 27.70
CA TYR A 140 22.15 -28.83 27.19
C TYR A 140 23.15 -29.23 26.10
N ASN A 141 23.10 -28.51 24.99
CA ASN A 141 24.13 -28.54 23.97
C ASN A 141 24.52 -27.09 23.65
N HIS A 142 25.80 -26.79 23.80
CA HIS A 142 26.31 -25.43 23.64
C HIS A 142 26.12 -24.88 22.23
N GLU A 143 26.42 -25.70 21.23
CA GLU A 143 26.30 -25.34 19.82
C GLU A 143 24.83 -25.11 19.44
N GLU A 144 23.94 -26.02 19.85
CA GLU A 144 22.50 -25.89 19.63
C GLU A 144 21.94 -24.63 20.30
N TRP A 145 22.38 -24.32 21.53
CA TRP A 145 21.96 -23.11 22.24
C TRP A 145 22.41 -21.84 21.51
N ILE A 146 23.68 -21.76 21.05
CA ILE A 146 24.16 -20.62 20.27
C ILE A 146 23.35 -20.46 18.99
N GLN A 147 23.14 -21.55 18.24
CA GLN A 147 22.39 -21.51 17.00
C GLN A 147 20.95 -21.01 17.20
N GLN A 148 20.28 -21.49 18.26
CA GLN A 148 18.95 -21.00 18.63
C GLN A 148 18.95 -19.51 18.99
N ARG A 149 19.96 -19.05 19.76
CA ARG A 149 20.09 -17.64 20.14
C ARG A 149 20.32 -16.72 18.95
N VAL A 150 21.23 -17.10 18.05
CA VAL A 150 21.49 -16.36 16.81
C VAL A 150 20.23 -16.29 15.95
N ALA A 151 19.49 -17.40 15.82
CA ALA A 151 18.24 -17.41 15.05
C ALA A 151 17.18 -16.48 15.63
N VAL A 152 17.01 -16.47 16.96
CA VAL A 152 16.11 -15.55 17.67
C VAL A 152 16.50 -14.08 17.47
N GLU A 153 17.79 -13.77 17.54
CA GLU A 153 18.29 -12.41 17.37
C GLU A 153 18.13 -11.90 15.95
N ASN A 154 18.48 -12.72 14.96
CA ASN A 154 18.27 -12.38 13.55
C ASN A 154 16.78 -12.15 13.26
N PHE A 155 15.90 -12.99 13.81
CA PHE A 155 14.47 -12.80 13.70
C PHE A 155 14.01 -11.47 14.34
N THR A 156 14.47 -11.18 15.56
CA THR A 156 14.12 -9.95 16.26
C THR A 156 14.64 -8.70 15.54
N SER A 157 15.85 -8.74 14.99
CA SER A 157 16.41 -7.65 14.17
C SER A 157 15.57 -7.42 12.91
N ASN A 158 15.22 -8.50 12.19
CA ASN A 158 14.38 -8.42 11.00
C ASN A 158 13.01 -7.78 11.31
N LEU A 159 12.39 -8.15 12.44
CA LEU A 159 11.12 -7.53 12.86
C LEU A 159 11.25 -6.02 13.12
N GLN A 160 12.37 -5.58 13.71
CA GLN A 160 12.61 -4.17 13.96
C GLN A 160 12.79 -3.38 12.66
N GLU A 161 13.50 -3.96 11.68
CA GLU A 161 13.67 -3.38 10.34
C GLU A 161 12.32 -3.26 9.63
N ILE A 162 11.52 -4.32 9.58
CA ILE A 162 10.17 -4.30 8.97
C ILE A 162 9.28 -3.27 9.67
N SER A 163 9.29 -3.23 11.01
CA SER A 163 8.53 -2.23 11.79
C SER A 163 8.96 -0.80 11.50
N SER A 164 10.26 -0.57 11.24
CA SER A 164 10.76 0.74 10.82
C SER A 164 10.28 1.10 9.42
N SER A 165 10.37 0.18 8.47
CA SER A 165 9.90 0.36 7.08
C SER A 165 8.40 0.64 7.02
N LEU A 166 7.59 -0.07 7.81
CA LEU A 166 6.15 0.16 7.94
C LEU A 166 5.82 1.55 8.46
N ARG A 167 6.51 2.01 9.51
CA ARG A 167 6.30 3.36 10.05
C ARG A 167 6.66 4.44 9.03
N GLU A 168 7.79 4.27 8.34
CA GLU A 168 8.23 5.24 7.35
C GLU A 168 7.31 5.27 6.13
N MET A 169 6.86 4.11 5.65
CA MET A 169 5.87 4.04 4.58
C MET A 169 4.55 4.69 5.01
N THR A 170 4.02 4.34 6.19
CA THR A 170 2.77 4.92 6.71
C THR A 170 2.87 6.45 6.78
N ARG A 171 3.99 6.98 7.27
CA ARG A 171 4.26 8.42 7.32
C ARG A 171 4.22 9.05 5.93
N ARG A 172 4.94 8.46 4.95
CA ARG A 172 4.94 8.96 3.56
C ARG A 172 3.55 8.92 2.92
N LEU A 173 2.76 7.87 3.17
CA LEU A 173 1.40 7.75 2.66
C LEU A 173 0.47 8.81 3.28
N GLN A 174 0.61 9.11 4.57
CA GLN A 174 -0.16 10.17 5.25
C GLN A 174 0.18 11.57 4.73
N GLU A 175 1.46 11.81 4.42
CA GLU A 175 1.96 13.08 3.87
C GLU A 175 1.79 13.20 2.35
N THR A 176 1.24 12.18 1.69
CA THR A 176 1.09 12.18 0.23
C THR A 176 0.07 13.22 -0.21
N GLU A 177 0.55 14.19 -1.00
CA GLU A 177 -0.31 15.09 -1.76
C GLU A 177 -0.73 14.42 -3.07
N PHE A 178 -2.02 14.43 -3.38
CA PHE A 178 -2.52 13.81 -4.61
C PHE A 178 -2.21 14.67 -5.84
N PRO A 179 -1.64 14.09 -6.91
CA PRO A 179 -1.32 14.83 -8.13
C PRO A 179 -2.58 15.39 -8.83
N ASN A 180 -2.34 16.37 -9.70
CA ASN A 180 -3.39 17.03 -10.48
C ASN A 180 -3.51 16.54 -11.94
N ASP A 181 -2.73 15.52 -12.33
CA ASP A 181 -2.73 14.93 -13.66
C ASP A 181 -2.78 13.39 -13.62
N VAL A 182 -3.24 12.79 -14.73
CA VAL A 182 -3.45 11.34 -14.84
C VAL A 182 -2.14 10.56 -14.73
N GLN A 183 -1.08 11.00 -15.40
CA GLN A 183 0.17 10.25 -15.50
C GLN A 183 0.90 10.19 -14.16
N SER A 184 0.99 11.32 -13.46
CA SER A 184 1.59 11.39 -12.12
C SER A 184 0.77 10.59 -11.12
N THR A 185 -0.56 10.62 -11.21
CA THR A 185 -1.43 9.84 -10.31
C THR A 185 -1.26 8.33 -10.55
N LEU A 186 -1.17 7.89 -11.82
CA LEU A 186 -0.86 6.49 -12.18
C LEU A 186 0.49 6.05 -11.63
N SER A 187 1.53 6.85 -11.89
CA SER A 187 2.89 6.55 -11.43
C SER A 187 2.97 6.46 -9.91
N LEU A 188 2.25 7.34 -9.21
CA LEU A 188 2.16 7.31 -7.76
C LEU A 188 1.46 6.05 -7.24
N LEU A 189 0.35 5.65 -7.86
CA LEU A 189 -0.40 4.44 -7.51
C LEU A 189 0.45 3.18 -7.74
N GLU A 190 1.14 3.08 -8.87
CA GLU A 190 2.03 1.95 -9.18
C GLU A 190 3.21 1.87 -8.22
N ASN A 191 3.88 2.99 -7.95
CA ASN A 191 5.03 3.05 -7.04
C ASN A 191 4.63 2.67 -5.61
N GLN A 192 3.58 3.31 -5.07
CA GLN A 192 3.12 3.04 -3.71
C GLN A 192 2.55 1.62 -3.59
N GLY A 193 1.86 1.12 -4.62
CA GLY A 193 1.36 -0.25 -4.68
C GLY A 193 2.50 -1.29 -4.70
N GLY A 194 3.56 -1.03 -5.47
CA GLY A 194 4.75 -1.87 -5.49
C GLY A 194 5.47 -1.90 -4.13
N GLU A 195 5.65 -0.75 -3.50
CA GLU A 195 6.22 -0.67 -2.15
C GLU A 195 5.38 -1.43 -1.12
N TYR A 196 4.05 -1.35 -1.21
CA TYR A 196 3.13 -2.05 -0.32
C TYR A 196 3.28 -3.57 -0.49
N GLN A 197 3.33 -4.06 -1.73
CA GLN A 197 3.50 -5.49 -2.00
C GLN A 197 4.85 -6.03 -1.51
N ASN A 198 5.93 -5.27 -1.70
CA ASN A 198 7.25 -5.65 -1.19
C ASN A 198 7.23 -5.80 0.33
N LEU A 199 6.66 -4.82 1.04
CA LEU A 199 6.60 -4.84 2.49
C LEU A 199 5.66 -5.93 3.02
N LYS A 200 4.60 -6.26 2.27
CA LYS A 200 3.72 -7.38 2.56
C LYS A 200 4.44 -8.72 2.43
N GLU A 201 5.31 -8.87 1.43
CA GLU A 201 6.12 -10.08 1.28
C GLU A 201 7.19 -10.19 2.38
N ASP A 202 7.78 -9.07 2.81
CA ASP A 202 8.70 -9.04 3.95
C ASP A 202 8.01 -9.49 5.24
N LEU A 203 6.79 -8.98 5.51
CA LEU A 203 5.95 -9.40 6.62
C LEU A 203 5.63 -10.90 6.57
N ARG A 204 5.21 -11.39 5.41
CA ARG A 204 4.88 -12.81 5.19
C ARG A 204 6.09 -13.71 5.42
N THR A 205 7.25 -13.32 4.89
CA THR A 205 8.51 -14.04 5.07
C THR A 205 8.93 -14.06 6.54
N ALA A 206 8.79 -12.93 7.24
CA ALA A 206 9.05 -12.86 8.67
C ALA A 206 8.11 -13.78 9.47
N ALA A 207 6.81 -13.80 9.16
CA ALA A 207 5.86 -14.70 9.79
C ALA A 207 6.27 -16.17 9.60
N MET A 208 6.61 -16.57 8.37
CA MET A 208 7.08 -17.93 8.07
C MET A 208 8.37 -18.30 8.82
N HIS A 209 9.32 -17.37 8.90
CA HIS A 209 10.56 -17.55 9.67
C HIS A 209 10.26 -17.72 11.16
N GLY A 210 9.37 -16.92 11.73
CA GLY A 210 9.00 -17.03 13.15
C GLY A 210 8.26 -18.32 13.48
N GLU A 211 7.35 -18.80 12.62
CA GLU A 211 6.69 -20.10 12.79
C GLU A 211 7.70 -21.26 12.74
N THR A 212 8.66 -21.19 11.81
CA THR A 212 9.75 -22.17 11.73
C THR A 212 10.61 -22.14 13.00
N LEU A 213 10.95 -20.95 13.49
CA LEU A 213 11.69 -20.75 14.74
C LEU A 213 10.94 -21.37 15.93
N LEU A 214 9.64 -21.13 16.05
CA LEU A 214 8.80 -21.72 17.10
C LEU A 214 8.77 -23.25 17.02
N SER A 215 8.67 -23.82 15.82
CA SER A 215 8.67 -25.28 15.63
C SER A 215 9.96 -25.95 16.10
N CYS A 216 11.09 -25.23 16.02
CA CYS A 216 12.40 -25.71 16.48
C CYS A 216 12.57 -25.61 18.01
N ILE A 217 11.78 -24.76 18.70
CA ILE A 217 11.84 -24.60 20.15
C ILE A 217 11.05 -25.74 20.82
N ARG A 218 11.74 -26.83 21.15
CA ARG A 218 11.17 -28.08 21.71
C ARG A 218 10.48 -27.97 23.08
N ARG A 219 10.64 -26.86 23.81
CA ARG A 219 9.99 -26.65 25.14
C ARG A 219 9.50 -25.20 25.29
N PRO A 220 8.29 -24.99 25.82
CA PRO A 220 7.84 -23.65 26.14
C PRO A 220 8.70 -23.06 27.28
N THR A 221 9.57 -22.13 26.93
CA THR A 221 10.32 -21.27 27.86
C THR A 221 9.64 -19.90 27.95
N PRO A 222 9.89 -19.09 29.00
CA PRO A 222 9.44 -17.70 29.03
C PRO A 222 9.80 -16.90 27.77
N GLN A 223 10.91 -17.25 27.11
CA GLN A 223 11.32 -16.67 25.83
C GLN A 223 10.45 -17.13 24.66
N SER A 224 10.04 -18.40 24.61
CA SER A 224 9.10 -18.87 23.59
C SER A 224 7.76 -18.13 23.65
N ILE A 225 7.30 -17.75 24.86
CA ILE A 225 6.09 -16.94 25.04
C ILE A 225 6.29 -15.52 24.48
N HIS A 226 7.48 -14.93 24.68
CA HIS A 226 7.82 -13.64 24.09
C HIS A 226 7.84 -13.72 22.55
N HIS A 227 8.39 -14.78 21.96
CA HIS A 227 8.40 -14.96 20.50
C HIS A 227 6.99 -15.16 19.92
N VAL A 228 6.14 -15.94 20.58
CA VAL A 228 4.72 -16.06 20.21
C VAL A 228 4.03 -14.69 20.26
N LYS A 229 4.32 -13.88 21.29
CA LYS A 229 3.78 -12.52 21.40
C LYS A 229 4.25 -11.61 20.26
N LEU A 230 5.51 -11.68 19.85
CA LEU A 230 6.04 -10.92 18.72
C LEU A 230 5.35 -11.30 17.40
N LEU A 231 5.06 -12.59 17.19
CA LEU A 231 4.32 -13.06 16.02
C LEU A 231 2.88 -12.58 16.00
N LEU A 232 2.19 -12.59 17.15
CA LEU A 232 0.84 -12.01 17.25
C LEU A 232 0.85 -10.51 16.97
N GLN A 233 1.86 -9.79 17.45
CA GLN A 233 2.01 -8.36 17.15
C GLN A 233 2.30 -8.10 15.67
N LEU A 234 3.04 -8.98 14.99
CA LEU A 234 3.27 -8.89 13.55
C LEU A 234 1.96 -9.06 12.77
N ASP A 235 1.16 -10.09 13.09
CA ASP A 235 -0.15 -10.32 12.46
C ASP A 235 -1.12 -9.15 12.68
N GLU A 236 -1.15 -8.58 13.88
CA GLU A 236 -1.94 -7.37 14.16
C GLU A 236 -1.45 -6.15 13.37
N THR A 237 -0.14 -5.98 13.27
CA THR A 237 0.49 -4.89 12.50
C THR A 237 0.19 -5.02 11.02
N GLU A 238 0.28 -6.24 10.45
CA GLU A 238 -0.05 -6.52 9.06
C GLU A 238 -1.51 -6.16 8.76
N LYS A 239 -2.46 -6.62 9.60
CA LYS A 239 -3.89 -6.31 9.44
C LYS A 239 -4.18 -4.81 9.54
N GLY A 240 -3.52 -4.12 10.47
CA GLY A 240 -3.62 -2.67 10.61
C GLY A 240 -3.12 -1.94 9.35
N PHE A 241 -1.99 -2.39 8.81
CA PHE A 241 -1.40 -1.84 7.59
C PHE A 241 -2.25 -2.10 6.36
N ASP A 242 -2.81 -3.31 6.20
CA ASP A 242 -3.74 -3.65 5.13
C ASP A 242 -4.99 -2.76 5.14
N THR A 243 -5.55 -2.53 6.33
CA THR A 243 -6.72 -1.66 6.49
C THR A 243 -6.39 -0.22 6.10
N PHE A 244 -5.24 0.28 6.54
CA PHE A 244 -4.76 1.62 6.19
C PHE A 244 -4.51 1.76 4.68
N TRP A 245 -3.79 0.80 4.09
CA TRP A 245 -3.50 0.76 2.67
C TRP A 245 -4.77 0.75 1.83
N SER A 246 -5.74 -0.11 2.14
CA SER A 246 -7.00 -0.19 1.39
C SER A 246 -7.76 1.14 1.36
N GLN A 247 -7.75 1.89 2.47
CA GLN A 247 -8.37 3.21 2.53
C GLN A 247 -7.58 4.25 1.70
N HIS A 248 -6.26 4.22 1.77
CA HIS A 248 -5.38 5.11 1.02
C HIS A 248 -5.48 4.85 -0.50
N GLU A 249 -5.35 3.60 -0.91
CA GLU A 249 -5.49 3.13 -2.29
C GLU A 249 -6.84 3.56 -2.85
N LYS A 250 -7.95 3.33 -2.12
CA LYS A 250 -9.27 3.77 -2.56
C LYS A 250 -9.33 5.27 -2.84
N ARG A 251 -8.76 6.11 -1.97
CA ARG A 251 -8.73 7.58 -2.16
C ARG A 251 -7.89 7.95 -3.38
N LEU A 252 -6.75 7.30 -3.58
CA LEU A 252 -5.87 7.56 -4.71
C LEU A 252 -6.48 7.09 -6.04
N SER A 253 -7.17 5.95 -6.05
CA SER A 253 -7.94 5.46 -7.20
C SER A 253 -9.08 6.41 -7.56
N GLN A 254 -9.84 6.90 -6.58
CA GLN A 254 -10.86 7.92 -6.81
C GLN A 254 -10.25 9.23 -7.36
N CYS A 255 -9.07 9.62 -6.87
CA CYS A 255 -8.36 10.77 -7.46
C CYS A 255 -8.03 10.52 -8.93
N LEU A 256 -7.56 9.33 -9.29
CA LEU A 256 -7.26 8.95 -10.67
C LEU A 256 -8.52 8.99 -11.57
N GLU A 257 -9.63 8.43 -11.09
CA GLU A 257 -10.93 8.47 -11.79
C GLU A 257 -11.35 9.91 -12.08
N LEU A 258 -11.26 10.79 -11.08
CA LEU A 258 -11.54 12.22 -11.26
C LEU A 258 -10.62 12.86 -12.30
N ARG A 259 -9.31 12.57 -12.29
CA ARG A 259 -8.38 13.18 -13.27
C ARG A 259 -8.65 12.73 -14.69
N LYS A 260 -9.00 11.45 -14.89
CA LYS A 260 -9.40 10.94 -16.22
C LYS A 260 -10.67 11.61 -16.70
N PHE A 261 -11.69 11.65 -15.84
CA PHE A 261 -12.96 12.34 -16.14
C PHE A 261 -12.74 13.83 -16.48
N GLU A 262 -11.95 14.56 -15.70
CA GLU A 262 -11.68 15.97 -15.94
C GLU A 262 -10.86 16.22 -17.22
N GLN A 263 -9.97 15.29 -17.58
CA GLN A 263 -9.21 15.37 -18.82
C GLN A 263 -10.12 15.14 -20.03
N GLU A 264 -10.88 14.04 -20.04
CA GLU A 264 -11.81 13.71 -21.12
C GLU A 264 -12.89 14.79 -21.28
N PHE A 265 -13.40 15.32 -20.17
CA PHE A 265 -14.35 16.44 -20.20
C PHE A 265 -13.77 17.67 -20.90
N LYS A 266 -12.51 18.04 -20.61
CA LYS A 266 -11.87 19.21 -21.25
C LYS A 266 -11.69 19.00 -22.74
N GLU A 267 -11.27 17.80 -23.15
CA GLU A 267 -11.11 17.44 -24.56
C GLU A 267 -12.45 17.53 -25.30
N LEU A 268 -13.51 16.93 -24.74
CA LEU A 268 -14.85 17.00 -25.32
C LEU A 268 -15.43 18.40 -25.31
N GLN A 269 -15.21 19.20 -24.27
CA GLN A 269 -15.69 20.59 -24.22
C GLN A 269 -15.13 21.41 -25.39
N VAL A 270 -13.85 21.22 -25.75
CA VAL A 270 -13.24 21.88 -26.90
C VAL A 270 -13.87 21.38 -28.21
N THR A 271 -14.04 20.07 -28.37
CA THR A 271 -14.67 19.47 -29.55
C THR A 271 -16.10 19.96 -29.74
N LEU A 272 -16.94 19.88 -28.71
CA LEU A 272 -18.33 20.31 -28.76
C LEU A 272 -18.47 21.82 -29.02
N ALA A 273 -17.57 22.65 -28.47
CA ALA A 273 -17.53 24.07 -28.79
C ALA A 273 -17.14 24.33 -30.26
N GLY A 274 -16.29 23.48 -30.85
CA GLY A 274 -15.99 23.46 -32.28
C GLY A 274 -17.23 23.11 -33.11
N ASN A 275 -17.94 22.05 -32.73
CA ASN A 275 -19.15 21.59 -33.41
C ASN A 275 -20.25 22.67 -33.39
N LEU A 276 -20.43 23.38 -32.26
CA LEU A 276 -21.35 24.51 -32.17
C LEU A 276 -20.96 25.67 -33.11
N ARG A 277 -19.65 25.93 -33.29
CA ARG A 277 -19.17 26.97 -34.20
C ARG A 277 -19.41 26.59 -35.66
N GLU A 278 -19.06 25.36 -36.03
CA GLU A 278 -19.29 24.84 -37.38
C GLU A 278 -20.80 24.83 -37.70
N LEU A 279 -21.64 24.41 -36.75
CA LEU A 279 -23.09 24.50 -36.90
C LEU A 279 -23.50 25.96 -37.16
N ALA A 280 -23.01 26.92 -36.38
CA ALA A 280 -23.35 28.34 -36.54
C ALA A 280 -22.96 28.93 -37.92
N GLU A 281 -21.95 28.36 -38.59
CA GLU A 281 -21.54 28.78 -39.95
C GLU A 281 -22.49 28.30 -41.04
N ILE A 282 -23.28 27.25 -40.79
CA ILE A 282 -24.24 26.73 -41.76
C ILE A 282 -25.50 27.62 -41.79
N PRO A 283 -25.82 28.25 -42.94
CA PRO A 283 -27.00 29.10 -43.07
C PRO A 283 -28.32 28.36 -42.82
N GLU A 284 -29.29 29.07 -42.22
CA GLU A 284 -30.62 28.53 -41.92
C GLU A 284 -31.60 28.62 -43.11
N THR A 285 -31.26 29.40 -44.12
CA THR A 285 -32.08 29.66 -45.31
C THR A 285 -31.22 29.74 -46.57
N GLY A 286 -31.79 29.41 -47.73
CA GLY A 286 -31.16 29.57 -49.05
C GLY A 286 -32.12 30.16 -50.07
N ASP A 287 -31.58 30.78 -51.13
CA ASP A 287 -32.34 31.61 -52.08
C ASP A 287 -32.75 30.85 -53.36
N SER A 288 -32.33 29.59 -53.50
CA SER A 288 -32.69 28.70 -54.62
C SER A 288 -32.87 27.24 -54.17
N VAL A 289 -33.60 26.43 -54.95
CA VAL A 289 -33.76 25.00 -54.61
C VAL A 289 -32.40 24.30 -54.53
N SER A 290 -31.48 24.64 -55.45
CA SER A 290 -30.13 24.07 -55.49
C SER A 290 -29.29 24.45 -54.27
N GLU A 291 -29.40 25.68 -53.80
CA GLU A 291 -28.70 26.13 -52.58
C GLU A 291 -29.26 25.42 -51.35
N VAL A 292 -30.59 25.35 -51.21
CA VAL A 292 -31.22 24.67 -50.07
C VAL A 292 -30.89 23.17 -50.05
N ASP A 293 -30.85 22.50 -51.21
CA ASP A 293 -30.44 21.09 -51.30
C ASP A 293 -28.96 20.89 -50.91
N THR A 294 -28.11 21.88 -51.21
CA THR A 294 -26.69 21.88 -50.80
C THR A 294 -26.57 22.07 -49.28
N LEU A 295 -27.33 23.00 -48.70
CA LEU A 295 -27.38 23.24 -47.25
C LEU A 295 -27.91 22.03 -46.48
N LEU A 296 -28.95 21.36 -46.98
CA LEU A 296 -29.47 20.13 -46.41
C LEU A 296 -28.41 19.01 -46.43
N SER A 297 -27.71 18.86 -47.55
CA SER A 297 -26.63 17.88 -47.67
C SER A 297 -25.47 18.18 -46.70
N ALA A 298 -25.13 19.47 -46.53
CA ALA A 298 -24.12 19.91 -45.57
C ALA A 298 -24.54 19.64 -44.12
N LEU A 299 -25.79 19.91 -43.73
CA LEU A 299 -26.30 19.59 -42.39
C LEU A 299 -26.38 18.09 -42.11
N GLU A 300 -26.80 17.28 -43.08
CA GLU A 300 -26.84 15.83 -42.91
C GLU A 300 -25.44 15.24 -42.76
N ARG A 301 -24.45 15.82 -43.47
CA ARG A 301 -23.04 15.50 -43.28
C ARG A 301 -22.53 15.93 -41.91
N PHE A 302 -22.78 17.18 -41.50
CA PHE A 302 -22.42 17.68 -40.17
C PHE A 302 -23.01 16.79 -39.06
N ARG A 303 -24.29 16.39 -39.18
CA ARG A 303 -24.92 15.47 -38.24
C ARG A 303 -24.18 14.13 -38.18
N SER A 304 -23.80 13.58 -39.32
CA SER A 304 -23.05 12.32 -39.37
C SER A 304 -21.65 12.44 -38.79
N ASP A 305 -20.96 13.55 -39.06
CA ASP A 305 -19.58 13.78 -38.62
C ASP A 305 -19.50 14.06 -37.11
N THR A 306 -20.54 14.65 -36.52
CA THR A 306 -20.60 15.00 -35.09
C THR A 306 -21.21 13.92 -34.19
N GLU A 307 -21.88 12.90 -34.74
CA GLU A 307 -22.55 11.87 -33.94
C GLU A 307 -21.59 11.11 -33.01
N GLU A 308 -20.38 10.79 -33.48
CA GLU A 308 -19.36 10.11 -32.67
C GLU A 308 -18.94 10.95 -31.45
N ASP A 309 -18.84 12.26 -31.61
CA ASP A 309 -18.47 13.16 -30.51
C ASP A 309 -19.62 13.30 -29.50
N LEU A 310 -20.86 13.32 -29.97
CA LEU A 310 -22.04 13.35 -29.10
C LEU A 310 -22.20 12.05 -28.31
N ASP A 311 -21.95 10.90 -28.95
CA ASP A 311 -21.96 9.59 -28.28
C ASP A 311 -20.87 9.50 -27.21
N LYS A 312 -19.66 10.02 -27.49
CA LYS A 312 -18.58 10.10 -26.48
C LYS A 312 -18.99 10.99 -25.29
N ALA A 313 -19.67 12.10 -25.54
CA ALA A 313 -20.17 12.97 -24.48
C ALA A 313 -21.26 12.31 -23.63
N ASP A 314 -22.20 11.58 -24.25
CA ASP A 314 -23.22 10.81 -23.53
C ASP A 314 -22.58 9.70 -22.68
N MET A 315 -21.57 9.00 -23.21
CA MET A 315 -20.83 7.98 -22.47
C MET A 315 -20.09 8.57 -21.26
N LEU A 316 -19.40 9.69 -21.44
CA LEU A 316 -18.71 10.36 -20.34
C LEU A 316 -19.69 10.88 -19.28
N GLN A 317 -20.85 11.40 -19.67
CA GLN A 317 -21.93 11.77 -18.76
C GLN A 317 -22.36 10.56 -17.92
N GLN A 318 -22.65 9.42 -18.55
CA GLN A 318 -23.06 8.20 -17.86
C GLN A 318 -21.99 7.69 -16.90
N ASP A 319 -20.71 7.77 -17.27
CA ASP A 319 -19.61 7.40 -16.39
C ASP A 319 -19.51 8.34 -15.19
N GLY A 320 -19.70 9.65 -15.39
CA GLY A 320 -19.83 10.61 -14.30
C GLY A 320 -21.01 10.32 -13.37
N GLU A 321 -22.18 9.95 -13.90
CA GLU A 321 -23.35 9.55 -13.12
C GLU A 321 -23.10 8.29 -12.28
N LYS A 322 -22.37 7.31 -12.83
CA LYS A 322 -21.95 6.11 -12.08
C LYS A 322 -21.02 6.49 -10.92
N LEU A 323 -20.07 7.41 -11.13
CA LEU A 323 -19.20 7.91 -10.07
C LEU A 323 -20.01 8.60 -8.97
N ILE A 324 -21.01 9.40 -9.33
CA ILE A 324 -21.92 10.05 -8.37
C ILE A 324 -22.71 9.00 -7.58
N ALA A 325 -23.29 8.01 -8.25
CA ALA A 325 -24.03 6.92 -7.61
C ALA A 325 -23.17 6.08 -6.65
N ALA A 326 -21.87 5.98 -6.94
CA ALA A 326 -20.88 5.32 -6.08
C ALA A 326 -20.43 6.15 -4.86
N ASN A 327 -21.02 7.34 -4.62
CA ASN A 327 -20.62 8.29 -3.58
C ASN A 327 -19.13 8.70 -3.71
N HIS A 328 -18.72 9.04 -4.93
CA HIS A 328 -17.37 9.59 -5.17
C HIS A 328 -17.14 10.86 -4.33
N TYR A 329 -15.94 11.07 -3.78
CA TYR A 329 -15.68 12.20 -2.88
C TYR A 329 -15.82 13.57 -3.56
N ALA A 330 -15.70 13.61 -4.90
CA ALA A 330 -15.72 14.83 -5.72
C ALA A 330 -17.04 15.04 -6.49
N VAL A 331 -18.18 14.59 -5.96
CA VAL A 331 -19.51 14.77 -6.58
C VAL A 331 -19.76 16.22 -6.97
N ASP A 332 -19.39 17.18 -6.13
CA ASP A 332 -19.58 18.62 -6.39
C ASP A 332 -18.79 19.14 -7.61
N SER A 333 -17.72 18.44 -8.01
CA SER A 333 -16.94 18.75 -9.21
C SER A 333 -17.46 18.02 -10.45
N ILE A 334 -17.97 16.80 -10.28
CA ILE A 334 -18.41 15.91 -11.37
C ILE A 334 -19.82 16.30 -11.85
N ALA A 335 -20.77 16.49 -10.93
CA ALA A 335 -22.17 16.71 -11.28
C ALA A 335 -22.41 17.92 -12.20
N PRO A 336 -21.80 19.11 -11.97
CA PRO A 336 -21.96 20.24 -12.88
C PRO A 336 -21.46 19.96 -14.30
N LYS A 337 -20.39 19.16 -14.44
CA LYS A 337 -19.82 18.80 -15.74
C LYS A 337 -20.72 17.83 -16.51
N CYS A 338 -21.34 16.87 -15.82
CA CYS A 338 -22.35 15.99 -16.43
C CYS A 338 -23.55 16.80 -16.97
N ILE A 339 -24.08 17.72 -16.16
CA ILE A 339 -25.18 18.61 -16.56
C ILE A 339 -24.79 19.49 -17.76
N GLU A 340 -23.55 19.97 -17.78
CA GLU A 340 -23.04 20.77 -18.90
C GLU A 340 -22.97 19.96 -20.19
N LEU A 341 -22.42 18.73 -20.15
CA LEU A 341 -22.37 17.84 -21.31
C LEU A 341 -23.78 17.54 -21.84
N GLU A 342 -24.70 17.13 -20.97
CA GLU A 342 -26.10 16.84 -21.31
C GLU A 342 -26.74 18.04 -22.02
N ARG A 343 -26.56 19.24 -21.46
CA ARG A 343 -27.10 20.48 -22.03
C ARG A 343 -26.54 20.78 -23.42
N ILE A 344 -25.22 20.66 -23.62
CA ILE A 344 -24.58 20.99 -24.90
C ILE A 344 -24.98 19.96 -25.97
N VAL A 345 -24.99 18.69 -25.62
CA VAL A 345 -25.41 17.60 -26.53
C VAL A 345 -26.87 17.79 -26.96
N ALA A 346 -27.77 18.09 -26.01
CA ALA A 346 -29.17 18.35 -26.30
C ALA A 346 -29.33 19.57 -27.23
N ASP A 347 -28.58 20.65 -27.00
CA ASP A 347 -28.62 21.87 -27.81
C ASP A 347 -28.19 21.61 -29.26
N ILE A 348 -27.07 20.92 -29.49
CA ILE A 348 -26.60 20.57 -30.85
C ILE A 348 -27.65 19.71 -31.56
N ARG A 349 -28.14 18.63 -30.92
CA ARG A 349 -29.16 17.74 -31.51
C ARG A 349 -30.43 18.51 -31.87
N GLN A 350 -30.88 19.40 -30.98
CA GLN A 350 -32.09 20.20 -31.19
C GLN A 350 -31.90 21.22 -32.33
N GLN A 351 -30.78 21.95 -32.37
CA GLN A 351 -30.51 22.94 -33.42
C GLN A 351 -30.38 22.30 -34.79
N VAL A 352 -29.68 21.16 -34.91
CA VAL A 352 -29.58 20.40 -36.17
C VAL A 352 -30.95 19.94 -36.63
N ALA A 353 -31.74 19.31 -35.75
CA ALA A 353 -33.09 18.82 -36.09
C ALA A 353 -34.01 19.96 -36.55
N PHE A 354 -33.99 21.09 -35.83
CA PHE A 354 -34.79 22.26 -36.15
C PHE A 354 -34.39 22.87 -37.50
N ARG A 355 -33.09 23.05 -37.77
CA ARG A 355 -32.60 23.62 -39.04
C ARG A 355 -32.91 22.73 -40.24
N ILE A 356 -32.79 21.41 -40.10
CA ILE A 356 -33.22 20.46 -41.13
C ILE A 356 -34.72 20.64 -41.45
N GLU A 357 -35.57 20.81 -40.43
CA GLU A 357 -37.00 21.04 -40.65
C GLU A 357 -37.27 22.36 -41.37
N ILE A 358 -36.61 23.45 -40.97
CA ILE A 358 -36.75 24.78 -41.59
C ILE A 358 -36.29 24.77 -43.04
N LEU A 359 -35.12 24.19 -43.32
CA LEU A 359 -34.60 24.12 -44.69
C LEU A 359 -35.49 23.25 -45.60
N ARG A 360 -36.07 22.16 -45.09
CA ARG A 360 -37.06 21.37 -45.86
C ARG A 360 -38.29 22.21 -46.23
N LYS A 361 -38.81 23.01 -45.30
CA LYS A 361 -39.91 23.95 -45.59
C LYS A 361 -39.49 25.04 -46.59
N SER A 362 -38.29 25.58 -46.44
CA SER A 362 -37.71 26.58 -47.36
C SER A 362 -37.57 26.02 -48.78
N ARG A 363 -37.12 24.78 -48.90
CA ARG A 363 -36.99 24.06 -50.17
C ARG A 363 -38.33 23.96 -50.90
N ASP A 364 -39.38 23.54 -50.18
CA ASP A 364 -40.72 23.38 -50.74
C ASP A 364 -41.29 24.73 -51.20
N LEU A 365 -41.05 25.80 -50.44
CA LEU A 365 -41.43 27.15 -50.82
C LEU A 365 -40.70 27.59 -52.08
N GLN A 366 -39.37 27.41 -52.13
CA GLN A 366 -38.56 27.84 -53.26
C GLN A 366 -38.89 27.05 -54.53
N ALA A 367 -39.20 25.76 -54.42
CA ALA A 367 -39.68 24.95 -55.54
C ALA A 367 -41.02 25.46 -56.10
N ARG A 368 -41.92 25.97 -55.24
CA ARG A 368 -43.18 26.60 -55.68
C ARG A 368 -42.92 27.94 -56.36
N ILE A 369 -42.03 28.77 -55.80
CA ILE A 369 -41.64 30.06 -56.39
C ILE A 369 -41.00 29.85 -57.76
N GLU A 370 -40.07 28.91 -57.90
CA GLU A 370 -39.44 28.59 -59.20
C GLU A 370 -40.46 28.08 -60.22
N LYS A 371 -41.44 27.26 -59.81
CA LYS A 371 -42.54 26.82 -60.70
C LYS A 371 -43.39 28.00 -61.16
N ALA A 372 -43.77 28.89 -60.24
CA ALA A 372 -44.53 30.10 -60.54
C ALA A 372 -43.74 31.02 -61.49
N ASN A 373 -42.47 31.26 -61.21
CA ASN A 373 -41.59 32.05 -62.08
C ASN A 373 -41.46 31.44 -63.47
N LYS A 374 -41.24 30.12 -63.59
CA LYS A 374 -41.22 29.42 -64.89
C LYS A 374 -42.55 29.51 -65.64
N TRP A 375 -43.68 29.57 -64.94
CA TRP A 375 -44.99 29.80 -65.55
C TRP A 375 -45.13 31.25 -66.02
N CYS A 376 -44.79 32.23 -65.19
CA CYS A 376 -44.79 33.65 -65.55
C CYS A 376 -43.88 33.94 -66.76
N THR A 377 -42.66 33.39 -66.78
CA THR A 377 -41.73 33.54 -67.91
C THR A 377 -42.31 32.94 -69.20
N ARG A 378 -42.98 31.79 -69.12
CA ARG A 378 -43.69 31.22 -70.28
C ARG A 378 -44.80 32.15 -70.78
N GLY A 379 -45.57 32.75 -69.87
CA GLY A 379 -46.60 33.73 -70.22
C GLY A 379 -46.04 34.99 -70.86
N VAL A 380 -44.96 35.56 -70.31
CA VAL A 380 -44.28 36.73 -70.89
C VAL A 380 -43.74 36.40 -72.28
N ASN A 381 -43.10 35.25 -72.45
CA ASN A 381 -42.58 34.83 -73.76
C ASN A 381 -43.70 34.58 -74.77
N LEU A 382 -44.82 33.99 -74.34
CA LEU A 382 -46.01 33.81 -75.16
C LEU A 382 -46.51 35.16 -75.69
N LEU A 383 -46.71 36.12 -74.78
CA LEU A 383 -47.19 37.47 -75.12
C LEU A 383 -46.20 38.24 -76.00
N ALA A 384 -44.90 38.19 -75.69
CA ALA A 384 -43.85 38.83 -76.50
C ALA A 384 -43.76 38.22 -77.92
N GLY A 385 -44.08 36.93 -78.05
CA GLY A 385 -44.16 36.22 -79.33
C GLY A 385 -45.40 36.57 -80.18
N GLN A 386 -46.31 37.41 -79.68
CA GLN A 386 -47.50 37.88 -80.41
C GLN A 386 -47.19 39.16 -81.22
N GLN A 387 -46.34 39.05 -82.24
CA GLN A 387 -45.98 40.17 -83.11
C GLN A 387 -47.12 40.56 -84.06
N ILE A 388 -47.11 41.83 -84.53
CA ILE A 388 -48.15 42.42 -85.40
C ILE A 388 -48.39 41.57 -86.67
N GLU A 389 -47.36 40.91 -87.17
CA GLU A 389 -47.40 40.06 -88.37
C GLU A 389 -48.31 38.83 -88.22
N LYS A 390 -48.53 38.31 -87.01
CA LYS A 390 -49.46 37.20 -86.75
C LYS A 390 -50.93 37.58 -86.89
N TYR A 391 -51.24 38.88 -86.99
CA TYR A 391 -52.61 39.38 -87.17
C TYR A 391 -52.91 39.79 -88.61
N SER A 392 -52.00 39.50 -89.54
CA SER A 392 -52.12 39.85 -90.97
C SER A 392 -53.16 39.03 -91.75
N SER A 393 -53.62 37.89 -91.19
CA SER A 393 -54.70 37.05 -91.74
C SER A 393 -55.65 36.58 -90.63
N PRO A 394 -56.98 36.45 -90.90
CA PRO A 394 -57.95 35.93 -89.95
C PRO A 394 -57.57 34.57 -89.36
N THR A 395 -56.97 33.69 -90.16
CA THR A 395 -56.55 32.35 -89.72
C THR A 395 -55.41 32.38 -88.71
N PHE A 396 -54.43 33.27 -88.90
CA PHE A 396 -53.30 33.43 -87.98
C PHE A 396 -53.72 34.14 -86.69
N ALA A 397 -54.60 35.15 -86.80
CA ALA A 397 -55.18 35.81 -85.63
C ALA A 397 -55.99 34.84 -84.75
N GLN A 398 -56.75 33.93 -85.37
CA GLN A 398 -57.55 32.95 -84.63
C GLN A 398 -56.71 31.83 -84.00
N ALA A 399 -55.57 31.49 -84.61
CA ALA A 399 -54.58 30.59 -84.01
C ALA A 399 -53.89 31.23 -82.79
N ALA A 400 -53.49 32.51 -82.91
CA ALA A 400 -52.91 33.28 -81.80
C ALA A 400 -53.89 33.43 -80.63
N LEU A 401 -55.18 33.70 -80.92
CA LEU A 401 -56.23 33.78 -79.90
C LEU A 401 -56.39 32.46 -79.14
N ARG A 402 -56.44 31.33 -79.85
CA ARG A 402 -56.54 30.00 -79.23
C ARG A 402 -55.34 29.66 -78.35
N GLU A 403 -54.14 30.08 -78.73
CA GLU A 403 -52.91 29.86 -77.97
C GLU A 403 -52.94 30.62 -76.63
N ILE A 404 -53.49 31.85 -76.63
CA ILE A 404 -53.69 32.67 -75.43
C ILE A 404 -54.84 32.13 -74.56
N GLU A 405 -55.95 31.70 -75.16
CA GLU A 405 -57.08 31.11 -74.42
C GLU A 405 -56.74 29.76 -73.76
N TYR A 406 -55.78 29.04 -74.33
CA TYR A 406 -55.32 27.75 -73.81
C TYR A 406 -54.28 27.88 -72.69
N PHE A 407 -53.47 28.94 -72.70
CA PHE A 407 -52.44 29.23 -71.68
C PHE A 407 -53.06 29.75 -70.39
#